data_AF-A0A556V4X4-F1
#
_entry.id   AF-A0A556V4X4-F1
#
_cell.length_a   1.000
_cell.length_b   1.000
_cell.length_c   1.000
_cell.angle_alpha   90.00
_cell.angle_beta   90.00
_cell.angle_gamma   90.00
#
_symmetry.space_group_name_H-M   'P 1'
#
loop_
_entity.id
_entity.type
_entity.pdbx_description
1 polymer ?
#
loop_
_entity_poly.entity_id
_entity_poly.type
_entity_poly.pdbx_seq_one_letter_code
_entity_poly.pdbx_strand_id
1 'polypeptide(L)'
;MEGDTLLLHFANFSTLFACMVLKLPQILVVMRAKSTTGVSLNSLLLELTGFIVFVSYQMYYDYPPPLYLEYPILIAQDIVLLILILHYNRNMKHSLLYAAAFVGGWKLLTMEKWIIDMATSVCTLISAGSKLLQLQCLWRSRDSSRVSTLTWALASYSCMARIFTTTVTTGDTQVLIRYVAMAVLNLWVTATVIYYKPSAKKKD
;
A
#
# COMPACT_ATOMS: atom_id res chain seq x y z
N MET A 1 24.48 15.16 -11.32
CA MET A 1 23.55 16.27 -11.03
C MET A 1 22.35 16.27 -11.98
N GLU A 2 22.48 16.51 -13.30
CA GLU A 2 21.30 16.48 -14.20
C GLU A 2 20.69 15.07 -14.40
N GLY A 3 21.53 14.02 -14.39
CA GLY A 3 21.04 12.64 -14.47
C GLY A 3 20.23 12.20 -13.24
N ASP A 4 20.62 12.68 -12.05
CA ASP A 4 19.99 12.31 -10.78
C ASP A 4 18.59 12.94 -10.65
N THR A 5 18.43 14.19 -11.10
CA THR A 5 17.12 14.86 -11.16
C THR A 5 16.17 14.21 -12.16
N LEU A 6 16.66 13.83 -13.34
CA LEU A 6 15.83 13.11 -14.33
C LEU A 6 15.32 11.77 -13.79
N LEU A 7 16.19 10.98 -13.16
CA LEU A 7 15.82 9.71 -12.53
C LEU A 7 14.80 9.91 -11.40
N LEU A 8 14.97 10.96 -10.59
CA LEU A 8 14.07 11.30 -9.49
C LEU A 8 12.67 11.70 -10.00
N HIS A 9 12.59 12.53 -11.05
CA HIS A 9 11.31 12.89 -11.66
C HIS A 9 10.62 11.69 -12.30
N PHE A 10 11.37 10.86 -13.02
CA PHE A 10 10.85 9.64 -13.63
C PHE A 10 10.31 8.66 -12.57
N ALA A 11 11.04 8.44 -11.47
CA ALA A 11 10.61 7.57 -10.38
C ALA A 11 9.31 8.08 -9.71
N ASN A 12 9.24 9.37 -9.39
CA ASN A 12 8.03 9.93 -8.77
C ASN A 12 6.83 9.88 -9.72
N PHE A 13 7.02 10.25 -11.00
CA PHE A 13 5.94 10.27 -11.98
C PHE A 13 5.43 8.86 -12.32
N SER A 14 6.33 7.90 -12.51
CA SER A 14 5.96 6.50 -12.78
C SER A 14 5.19 5.89 -11.62
N THR A 15 5.61 6.15 -10.37
CA THR A 15 4.91 5.64 -9.19
C THR A 15 3.53 6.30 -9.04
N LEU A 16 3.43 7.62 -9.24
CA LEU A 16 2.17 8.36 -9.22
C LEU A 16 1.16 7.79 -10.24
N PHE A 17 1.61 7.58 -11.49
CA PHE A 17 0.76 7.05 -12.55
C PHE A 17 0.33 5.61 -12.27
N ALA A 18 1.24 4.75 -11.78
CA ALA A 18 0.92 3.40 -11.40
C ALA A 18 -0.16 3.36 -10.30
N CYS A 19 -0.01 4.20 -9.26
CA CYS A 19 -0.98 4.31 -8.17
C CYS A 19 -2.35 4.82 -8.65
N MET A 20 -2.41 5.75 -9.61
CA MET A 20 -3.67 6.22 -10.20
C MET A 20 -4.48 5.10 -10.85
N VAL A 21 -3.83 4.10 -11.46
CA VAL A 21 -4.54 3.05 -12.19
C VAL A 21 -4.82 1.82 -11.32
N LEU A 22 -4.09 1.65 -10.22
CA LEU A 22 -4.03 0.40 -9.45
C LEU A 22 -5.38 -0.10 -8.93
N LYS A 23 -6.25 0.78 -8.40
CA LYS A 23 -7.54 0.40 -7.82
C LYS A 23 -8.70 0.41 -8.81
N LEU A 24 -8.50 0.99 -10.01
CA LEU A 24 -9.56 1.08 -11.02
C LEU A 24 -10.14 -0.29 -11.43
N PRO A 25 -9.34 -1.35 -11.66
CA PRO A 25 -9.88 -2.67 -11.95
C PRO A 25 -10.78 -3.19 -10.83
N GLN A 26 -10.40 -2.98 -9.58
CA GLN A 26 -11.17 -3.42 -8.41
C GLN A 26 -12.50 -2.68 -8.31
N ILE A 27 -12.50 -1.36 -8.51
CA ILE A 27 -13.71 -0.52 -8.54
C ILE A 27 -14.66 -0.99 -9.65
N LEU A 28 -14.15 -1.19 -10.87
CA LEU A 28 -14.94 -1.63 -12.01
C LEU A 28 -15.55 -3.01 -11.80
N VAL A 29 -14.83 -3.95 -11.18
CA VAL A 29 -15.35 -5.29 -10.86
C VAL A 29 -16.51 -5.21 -9.89
N VAL A 30 -16.38 -4.44 -8.80
CA VAL A 30 -17.47 -4.27 -7.81
C VAL A 30 -18.70 -3.60 -8.46
N MET A 31 -18.49 -2.56 -9.27
CA MET A 31 -19.57 -1.89 -9.99
C MET A 31 -20.30 -2.82 -10.96
N ARG A 32 -19.57 -3.64 -11.72
CA ARG A 32 -20.16 -4.59 -12.68
C ARG A 32 -20.88 -5.74 -11.99
N ALA A 33 -20.28 -6.29 -10.93
CA ALA A 33 -20.87 -7.37 -10.16
C ALA A 33 -22.10 -6.92 -9.34
N LYS A 34 -22.21 -5.61 -9.05
CA LYS A 34 -23.19 -5.04 -8.11
C LYS A 34 -23.23 -5.80 -6.77
N SER A 35 -22.08 -6.36 -6.39
CA SER A 35 -21.91 -7.22 -5.24
C SER A 35 -20.51 -7.02 -4.68
N THR A 36 -20.39 -7.21 -3.37
CA THR A 36 -19.13 -7.10 -2.61
C THR A 36 -18.43 -8.45 -2.46
N THR A 37 -18.99 -9.52 -3.04
CA THR A 37 -18.43 -10.87 -3.00
C THR A 37 -17.00 -10.88 -3.54
N GLY A 38 -16.03 -11.22 -2.68
CA GLY A 38 -14.60 -11.26 -3.02
C GLY A 38 -13.79 -10.05 -2.58
N VAL A 39 -14.42 -9.00 -2.03
CA VAL A 39 -13.71 -7.84 -1.47
C VAL A 39 -13.89 -7.78 0.05
N SER A 40 -12.78 -7.75 0.77
CA SER A 40 -12.78 -7.67 2.24
C SER A 40 -12.84 -6.22 2.71
N LEU A 41 -13.94 -5.83 3.37
CA LEU A 41 -14.10 -4.51 3.98
C LEU A 41 -13.02 -4.23 5.04
N ASN A 42 -12.67 -5.23 5.86
CA ASN A 42 -11.64 -5.08 6.89
C ASN A 42 -10.26 -4.83 6.27
N SER A 43 -9.95 -5.49 5.14
CA SER A 43 -8.70 -5.26 4.42
C SER A 43 -8.64 -3.84 3.87
N LEU A 44 -9.75 -3.35 3.31
CA LEU A 44 -9.85 -1.99 2.78
C LEU A 44 -9.69 -0.93 3.89
N LEU A 45 -10.34 -1.12 5.04
CA LEU A 45 -10.22 -0.20 6.17
C LEU A 45 -8.79 -0.18 6.73
N LEU A 46 -8.13 -1.33 6.80
CA LEU A 46 -6.74 -1.43 7.27
C LEU A 46 -5.78 -0.71 6.30
N GLU A 47 -6.00 -0.89 5.00
CA GLU A 47 -5.23 -0.20 3.96
C GLU A 47 -5.42 1.32 4.02
N LEU A 48 -6.67 1.78 4.10
CA LEU A 48 -7.02 3.20 4.22
C LEU A 48 -6.37 3.83 5.47
N THR A 49 -6.45 3.13 6.61
CA THR A 49 -5.80 3.56 7.86
C THR A 49 -4.29 3.68 7.68
N GLY A 50 -3.65 2.70 7.03
CA GLY A 50 -2.21 2.71 6.78
C GLY A 50 -1.76 3.86 5.87
N PHE A 51 -2.53 4.18 4.83
CA PHE A 51 -2.25 5.33 3.97
C PHE A 51 -2.45 6.66 4.69
N ILE A 52 -3.53 6.79 5.47
CA ILE A 52 -3.80 7.97 6.30
C ILE A 52 -2.65 8.24 7.25
N VAL A 53 -2.25 7.25 8.07
CA VAL A 53 -1.12 7.39 9.01
C VAL A 53 0.15 7.81 8.28
N PHE A 54 0.44 7.19 7.13
CA PHE A 54 1.68 7.46 6.42
C PHE A 54 1.72 8.84 5.77
N VAL A 55 0.63 9.27 5.12
CA VAL A 55 0.56 10.62 4.55
C VAL A 55 0.50 11.69 5.64
N SER A 56 -0.16 11.43 6.78
CA SER A 56 -0.08 12.32 7.94
C SER A 56 1.35 12.54 8.37
N TYR A 57 2.14 11.46 8.48
CA TYR A 57 3.54 11.54 8.89
C TYR A 57 4.35 12.41 7.92
N GLN A 58 4.23 12.14 6.61
CA GLN A 58 4.97 12.91 5.61
C GLN A 58 4.56 14.39 5.58
N MET A 59 3.27 14.69 5.78
CA MET A 59 2.79 16.08 5.88
C MET A 59 3.26 16.76 7.18
N TYR A 60 3.30 16.04 8.30
CA TYR A 60 3.73 16.57 9.60
C TYR A 60 5.22 16.96 9.60
N TYR A 61 6.05 16.22 8.87
CA TYR A 61 7.49 16.49 8.72
C TYR A 61 7.83 17.31 7.46
N ASP A 62 6.86 18.02 6.89
CA ASP A 62 7.04 18.95 5.74
C ASP A 62 7.77 18.32 4.53
N TYR A 63 7.44 17.07 4.20
CA TYR A 63 8.05 16.41 3.05
C TYR A 63 7.72 17.13 1.73
N PRO A 64 8.59 17.09 0.72
CA PRO A 64 8.27 17.54 -0.62
C PRO A 64 7.00 16.83 -1.18
N PRO A 65 6.03 17.56 -1.77
CA PRO A 65 4.79 16.99 -2.29
C PRO A 65 4.95 15.74 -3.19
N PRO A 66 5.91 15.68 -4.12
CA PRO A 66 6.09 14.49 -4.98
C PRO A 66 6.31 13.17 -4.22
N LEU A 67 6.78 13.24 -2.97
CA LEU A 67 7.05 12.04 -2.16
C LEU A 67 5.80 11.40 -1.57
N TYR A 68 4.70 12.15 -1.48
CA TYR A 68 3.49 11.66 -0.83
C TYR A 68 2.21 11.85 -1.64
N LEU A 69 2.23 12.59 -2.76
CA LEU A 69 1.06 12.85 -3.61
C LEU A 69 0.35 11.58 -4.13
N GLU A 70 1.04 10.44 -4.17
CA GLU A 70 0.41 9.16 -4.50
C GLU A 70 -0.61 8.69 -3.45
N TYR A 71 -0.37 8.96 -2.16
CA TYR A 71 -1.21 8.48 -1.07
C TYR A 71 -2.59 9.15 -1.03
N PRO A 72 -2.74 10.47 -1.18
CA PRO A 72 -4.05 11.12 -1.30
C PRO A 72 -4.90 10.54 -2.45
N ILE A 73 -4.27 10.22 -3.58
CA ILE A 73 -4.97 9.62 -4.73
C ILE A 73 -5.46 8.21 -4.37
N LEU A 74 -4.61 7.38 -3.76
CA LEU A 74 -4.99 6.04 -3.30
C LEU A 74 -6.11 6.09 -2.24
N ILE A 75 -6.01 7.01 -1.28
CA ILE A 75 -7.04 7.26 -0.26
C ILE A 75 -8.37 7.61 -0.91
N ALA A 76 -8.37 8.51 -1.91
CA ALA A 76 -9.59 8.88 -2.62
C ALA A 76 -10.23 7.67 -3.33
N GLN A 77 -9.42 6.83 -3.97
CA GLN A 77 -9.89 5.61 -4.64
C GLN A 77 -10.45 4.58 -3.65
N ASP A 78 -9.79 4.39 -2.51
CA ASP A 78 -10.25 3.47 -1.47
C ASP A 78 -11.53 3.98 -0.78
N ILE A 79 -11.71 5.30 -0.63
CA ILE A 79 -12.98 5.89 -0.16
C ILE A 79 -14.11 5.61 -1.15
N VAL A 80 -13.87 5.79 -2.45
CA VAL A 80 -14.86 5.46 -3.49
C VAL A 80 -15.25 3.98 -3.41
N LEU A 81 -14.25 3.09 -3.29
CA LEU A 81 -14.48 1.66 -3.14
C LEU A 81 -15.25 1.32 -1.85
N LEU A 82 -14.93 1.98 -0.73
CA LEU A 82 -15.62 1.80 0.55
C LEU A 82 -17.09 2.19 0.45
N ILE A 83 -17.40 3.33 -0.17
CA ILE A 83 -18.77 3.80 -0.40
C ILE A 83 -19.53 2.79 -1.26
N LEU A 84 -18.93 2.27 -2.34
CA LEU A 84 -19.55 1.25 -3.18
C LEU A 84 -19.85 -0.04 -2.39
N ILE A 85 -18.92 -0.49 -1.56
CA ILE A 85 -19.12 -1.68 -0.73
C ILE A 85 -20.28 -1.47 0.25
N LEU A 86 -20.32 -0.32 0.93
CA LEU A 86 -21.40 0.01 1.86
C LEU A 86 -22.75 0.17 1.14
N HIS A 87 -22.74 0.70 -0.08
CA HIS A 87 -23.94 0.82 -0.93
C HIS A 87 -24.53 -0.55 -1.24
N TYR A 88 -23.72 -1.45 -1.79
CA TYR A 88 -24.18 -2.78 -2.20
C TYR A 88 -24.52 -3.68 -1.00
N ASN A 89 -23.88 -3.48 0.15
CA ASN A 89 -24.23 -4.15 1.40
C ASN A 89 -25.47 -3.53 2.10
N ARG A 90 -26.10 -2.50 1.51
CA ARG A 90 -27.22 -1.73 2.10
C ARG A 90 -26.93 -1.16 3.49
N ASN A 91 -25.66 -0.99 3.84
CA ASN A 91 -25.24 -0.62 5.19
C ASN A 91 -24.70 0.82 5.28
N MET A 92 -25.32 1.74 4.52
CA MET A 92 -24.87 3.13 4.38
C MET A 92 -24.84 3.92 5.68
N LYS A 93 -25.59 3.49 6.70
CA LYS A 93 -25.56 4.11 8.04
C LYS A 93 -24.15 4.10 8.65
N HIS A 94 -23.34 3.08 8.34
CA HIS A 94 -21.96 3.00 8.83
C HIS A 94 -21.00 3.92 8.07
N SER A 95 -21.38 4.44 6.89
CA SER A 95 -20.52 5.35 6.12
C SER A 95 -20.19 6.62 6.90
N LEU A 96 -21.16 7.17 7.62
CA LEU A 96 -20.95 8.36 8.45
C LEU A 96 -20.05 8.04 9.66
N LEU A 97 -20.24 6.85 10.27
CA LEU A 97 -19.40 6.40 11.38
C LEU A 97 -17.94 6.23 10.94
N TYR A 98 -17.69 5.62 9.78
CA TYR A 98 -16.33 5.50 9.23
C TYR A 98 -15.74 6.86 8.91
N ALA A 99 -16.51 7.76 8.26
CA ALA A 99 -16.04 9.12 7.98
C ALA A 99 -15.66 9.87 9.26
N ALA A 100 -16.50 9.81 10.31
CA ALA A 100 -16.20 10.42 11.60
C ALA A 100 -14.96 9.78 12.26
N ALA A 101 -14.82 8.46 12.20
CA ALA A 101 -13.66 7.75 12.73
C ALA A 101 -12.36 8.14 12.02
N PHE A 102 -12.37 8.27 10.69
CA PHE A 102 -11.19 8.68 9.93
C PHE A 102 -10.82 10.14 10.16
N VAL A 103 -11.79 11.06 10.18
CA VAL A 103 -11.54 12.48 10.46
C VAL A 103 -11.07 12.69 11.90
N GLY A 104 -11.71 12.02 12.86
CA GLY A 104 -11.32 12.05 14.26
C GLY A 104 -9.93 11.44 14.49
N GLY A 105 -9.66 10.29 13.86
CA GLY A 105 -8.36 9.62 13.90
C GLY A 105 -7.25 10.46 13.30
N TRP A 106 -7.48 11.09 12.15
CA TRP A 106 -6.54 12.03 11.53
C TRP A 106 -6.18 13.18 12.47
N LYS A 107 -7.20 13.83 13.07
CA LYS A 107 -6.98 14.93 14.00
C LYS A 107 -6.19 14.50 15.23
N LEU A 108 -6.45 13.30 15.76
CA LEU A 108 -5.72 12.75 16.90
C LEU A 108 -4.27 12.42 16.56
N LEU A 109 -4.02 11.87 15.36
CA LEU A 109 -2.66 11.56 14.88
C LEU A 109 -1.77 12.80 14.84
N THR A 110 -2.32 13.95 14.43
CA THR A 110 -1.56 15.19 14.28
C THR A 110 -1.47 16.03 15.57
N MET A 111 -2.01 15.55 16.70
CA MET A 111 -1.98 16.30 17.97
C MET A 111 -0.57 16.39 18.55
N GLU A 112 0.14 15.27 18.57
CA GLU A 112 1.43 15.13 19.26
C GLU A 112 2.42 14.31 18.43
N LYS A 113 3.69 14.72 18.45
CA LYS A 113 4.75 14.09 17.66
C LYS A 113 4.91 12.59 17.96
N TRP A 114 4.84 12.21 19.24
CA TRP A 114 5.01 10.82 19.64
C TRP A 114 3.87 9.92 19.13
N ILE A 115 2.66 10.46 18.95
CA ILE A 115 1.50 9.71 18.46
C ILE A 115 1.71 9.33 17.00
N ILE A 116 2.15 10.27 16.17
CA ILE A 116 2.36 10.03 14.74
C ILE A 116 3.55 9.10 14.46
N ASP A 117 4.63 9.24 15.23
CA ASP A 117 5.81 8.37 15.14
C ASP A 117 5.45 6.93 15.56
N MET A 118 4.72 6.79 16.67
CA MET A 118 4.25 5.49 17.16
C MET A 118 3.26 4.84 16.18
N ALA A 119 2.29 5.61 15.67
CA ALA A 119 1.34 5.10 14.68
C ALA A 119 2.03 4.62 13.41
N THR A 120 3.02 5.37 12.92
CA THR A 120 3.82 5.00 11.74
C THR A 120 4.63 3.72 11.99
N SER A 121 5.21 3.58 13.19
CA SER A 121 5.95 2.39 13.61
C SER A 121 5.04 1.15 13.69
N VAL A 122 3.89 1.28 14.34
CA VAL A 122 2.88 0.20 14.45
C VAL A 122 2.37 -0.20 13.07
N CYS A 123 2.06 0.76 12.20
CA CYS A 123 1.65 0.49 10.82
C CYS A 123 2.71 -0.29 10.04
N THR A 124 3.99 0.02 10.27
CA THR A 124 5.12 -0.68 9.66
C THR A 124 5.21 -2.11 10.17
N LEU A 125 5.09 -2.33 11.47
CA LEU A 125 5.10 -3.67 12.08
C LEU A 125 3.95 -4.54 11.59
N ILE A 126 2.74 -3.99 11.52
CA ILE A 126 1.56 -4.70 10.97
C ILE A 126 1.81 -5.10 9.52
N SER A 127 2.33 -4.16 8.72
CA SER A 127 2.64 -4.39 7.30
C SER A 127 3.72 -5.46 7.10
N ALA A 128 4.70 -5.53 8.00
CA ALA A 128 5.75 -6.53 7.99
C ALA A 128 5.21 -7.91 8.40
N GLY A 129 4.45 -7.96 9.50
CA GLY A 129 3.78 -9.17 9.98
C GLY A 129 2.87 -9.79 8.92
N SER A 130 2.10 -8.98 8.20
CA SER A 130 1.25 -9.47 7.09
C SER A 130 2.04 -10.19 6.00
N LYS A 131 3.20 -9.64 5.58
CA LYS A 131 4.08 -10.28 4.59
C LYS A 131 4.72 -11.55 5.11
N LEU A 132 5.12 -11.57 6.38
CA LEU A 132 5.66 -12.78 7.03
C LEU A 132 4.62 -13.89 7.11
N LEU A 133 3.37 -13.57 7.45
CA LEU A 133 2.27 -14.53 7.45
C LEU A 133 2.00 -15.06 6.03
N GLN A 134 2.07 -14.20 5.01
CA GLN A 134 1.92 -14.63 3.63
C GLN A 134 3.05 -15.55 3.17
N LEU A 135 4.29 -15.26 3.58
CA LEU A 135 5.44 -16.12 3.35
C LEU A 135 5.28 -17.48 4.04
N GLN A 136 4.81 -17.49 5.29
CA GLN A 136 4.52 -18.72 6.03
C GLN A 136 3.43 -19.56 5.35
N CYS A 137 2.37 -18.92 4.87
CA CYS A 137 1.32 -19.58 4.09
C CYS A 137 1.90 -20.20 2.82
N LEU A 138 2.78 -19.49 2.11
CA LEU A 138 3.41 -19.97 0.88
C LEU A 138 4.35 -21.15 1.12
N TRP A 139 5.11 -21.15 2.21
CA TRP A 139 5.94 -22.30 2.61
C TRP A 139 5.13 -23.53 2.99
N ARG A 140 3.97 -23.33 3.63
CA ARG A 140 3.06 -24.42 4.00
C ARG A 140 2.32 -24.99 2.80
N SER A 141 1.82 -24.13 1.91
CA SER A 141 1.06 -24.59 0.73
C SER A 141 1.95 -25.16 -0.36
N ARG A 142 3.20 -24.67 -0.48
CA ARG A 142 4.12 -24.93 -1.61
C ARG A 142 3.48 -24.67 -2.99
N ASP A 143 2.43 -23.86 -3.02
CA ASP A 143 1.69 -23.50 -4.23
C ASP A 143 1.60 -21.98 -4.32
N SER A 144 2.24 -21.43 -5.35
CA SER A 144 2.25 -19.99 -5.65
C SER A 144 1.23 -19.57 -6.71
N SER A 145 0.38 -20.49 -7.20
CA SER A 145 -0.56 -20.23 -8.31
C SER A 145 -1.57 -19.12 -8.02
N ARG A 146 -1.88 -18.85 -6.74
CA ARG A 146 -2.79 -17.78 -6.31
C ARG A 146 -2.10 -16.43 -6.08
N VAL A 147 -0.76 -16.38 -6.15
CA VAL A 147 0.03 -15.21 -5.82
C VAL A 147 0.77 -14.73 -7.07
N SER A 148 0.47 -13.51 -7.51
CA SER A 148 1.09 -12.93 -8.70
C SER A 148 2.54 -12.51 -8.44
N THR A 149 3.49 -13.15 -9.12
CA THR A 149 4.91 -12.76 -9.08
C THR A 149 5.11 -11.30 -9.49
N LEU A 150 4.37 -10.83 -10.50
CA LEU A 150 4.47 -9.48 -11.02
C LEU A 150 4.07 -8.44 -9.95
N THR A 151 3.05 -8.72 -9.16
CA THR A 151 2.58 -7.82 -8.10
C THR A 151 3.66 -7.63 -7.03
N TRP A 152 4.32 -8.71 -6.60
CA TRP A 152 5.40 -8.63 -5.60
C TRP A 152 6.67 -8.01 -6.16
N ALA A 153 7.01 -8.28 -7.42
CA ALA A 153 8.14 -7.65 -8.10
C ALA A 153 7.93 -6.13 -8.25
N LEU A 154 6.73 -5.70 -8.64
CA LEU A 154 6.38 -4.28 -8.69
C LEU A 154 6.42 -3.64 -7.31
N ALA A 155 5.93 -4.32 -6.27
CA ALA A 155 6.01 -3.83 -4.90
C ALA A 155 7.46 -3.68 -4.42
N SER A 156 8.36 -4.61 -4.77
CA SER A 156 9.80 -4.49 -4.53
C SER A 156 10.39 -3.28 -5.25
N TYR A 157 10.07 -3.10 -6.54
CA TYR A 157 10.51 -1.95 -7.32
C TYR A 157 10.06 -0.62 -6.71
N SER A 158 8.78 -0.50 -6.33
CA SER A 158 8.26 0.70 -5.67
C SER A 158 8.98 0.99 -4.36
N CYS A 159 9.27 -0.02 -3.53
CA CYS A 159 10.05 0.18 -2.30
C CYS A 159 11.48 0.64 -2.60
N MET A 160 12.13 0.09 -3.63
CA MET A 160 13.48 0.53 -4.05
C MET A 160 13.48 1.97 -4.57
N ALA A 161 12.51 2.33 -5.41
CA ALA A 161 12.35 3.70 -5.89
C ALA A 161 12.14 4.66 -4.72
N ARG A 162 11.35 4.26 -3.72
CA ARG A 162 11.09 5.05 -2.50
C ARG A 162 12.32 5.16 -1.58
N ILE A 163 13.15 4.12 -1.47
CA ILE A 163 14.45 4.19 -0.79
C ILE A 163 15.31 5.27 -1.47
N PHE A 164 15.47 5.19 -2.79
CA PHE A 164 16.27 6.14 -3.55
C PHE A 164 15.75 7.57 -3.38
N THR A 165 14.47 7.83 -3.65
CA THR A 165 13.92 9.19 -3.53
C THR A 165 14.03 9.72 -2.11
N THR A 166 13.69 8.92 -1.08
CA THR A 166 13.81 9.33 0.33
C THR A 166 15.25 9.68 0.71
N THR A 167 16.24 8.88 0.30
CA THR A 167 17.65 9.16 0.61
C THR A 167 18.16 10.45 -0.03
N VAL A 168 17.67 10.77 -1.23
CA VAL A 168 18.10 11.96 -1.98
C VAL A 168 17.37 13.22 -1.51
N THR A 169 16.10 13.12 -1.08
CA THR A 169 15.27 14.30 -0.77
C THR A 169 15.19 14.65 0.71
N THR A 170 15.02 13.68 1.60
CA THR A 170 14.68 13.94 3.00
C THR A 170 15.68 13.33 3.98
N GLY A 171 16.22 12.15 3.68
CA GLY A 171 17.17 11.45 4.56
C GLY A 171 16.55 10.95 5.86
N ASP A 172 15.22 10.84 5.94
CA ASP A 172 14.53 10.38 7.14
C ASP A 172 14.76 8.88 7.40
N THR A 173 15.47 8.61 8.50
CA THR A 173 15.87 7.25 8.89
C THR A 173 14.66 6.35 9.21
N GLN A 174 13.59 6.88 9.80
CA GLN A 174 12.43 6.08 10.17
C GLN A 174 11.69 5.58 8.93
N VAL A 175 11.44 6.47 7.97
CA VAL A 175 10.80 6.12 6.70
C VAL A 175 11.70 5.23 5.86
N LEU A 176 13.02 5.46 5.90
CA LEU A 176 14.00 4.61 5.23
C LEU A 176 14.00 3.18 5.78
N ILE A 177 14.02 2.99 7.11
CA ILE A 177 13.94 1.68 7.75
C ILE A 177 12.66 0.95 7.32
N ARG A 178 11.52 1.65 7.30
CA ARG A 178 10.26 1.10 6.79
C ARG A 178 10.42 0.61 5.35
N TYR A 179 10.93 1.42 4.42
CA TYR A 179 11.04 1.01 3.03
C TYR A 179 12.05 -0.11 2.82
N VAL A 180 13.18 -0.12 3.54
CA VAL A 180 14.17 -1.20 3.50
C VAL A 180 13.56 -2.51 4.01
N ALA A 181 12.89 -2.49 5.17
CA ALA A 181 12.22 -3.66 5.71
C ALA A 181 11.16 -4.21 4.73
N MET A 182 10.35 -3.33 4.12
CA MET A 182 9.35 -3.74 3.13
C MET A 182 9.99 -4.27 1.85
N ALA A 183 11.09 -3.67 1.37
CA ALA A 183 11.81 -4.13 0.18
C ALA A 183 12.36 -5.56 0.38
N VAL A 184 13.01 -5.81 1.53
CA VAL A 184 13.54 -7.15 1.87
C VAL A 184 12.42 -8.18 1.93
N LEU A 185 11.32 -7.88 2.62
CA LEU A 185 10.18 -8.80 2.71
C LEU A 185 9.52 -9.04 1.35
N ASN A 186 9.33 -7.99 0.54
CA ASN A 186 8.75 -8.12 -0.80
C ASN A 186 9.64 -8.96 -1.73
N LEU A 187 10.96 -8.76 -1.68
CA LEU A 187 11.92 -9.56 -2.45
C LEU A 187 11.90 -11.02 -2.00
N TRP A 188 11.82 -11.27 -0.69
CA TRP A 188 11.76 -12.63 -0.17
C TRP A 188 10.47 -13.35 -0.60
N VAL A 189 9.32 -12.67 -0.52
CA VAL A 189 8.06 -13.21 -1.04
C VAL A 189 8.17 -13.46 -2.54
N THR A 190 8.73 -12.53 -3.32
CA THR A 190 8.94 -12.69 -4.77
C THR A 190 9.78 -13.92 -5.10
N ALA A 191 10.93 -14.07 -4.44
CA ALA A 191 11.82 -15.22 -4.63
C ALA A 191 11.12 -16.55 -4.29
N THR A 192 10.34 -16.55 -3.21
CA THR A 192 9.59 -17.72 -2.76
C THR A 192 8.46 -18.08 -3.75
N VAL A 193 7.75 -17.09 -4.29
CA VAL A 193 6.71 -17.28 -5.31
C VAL A 193 7.31 -17.88 -6.58
N ILE A 194 8.50 -17.42 -7.01
CA ILE A 194 9.22 -17.97 -8.16
C ILE A 194 9.64 -19.41 -7.91
N TYR A 195 10.18 -19.70 -6.72
CA TYR A 195 10.64 -21.04 -6.35
C TYR A 195 9.52 -22.08 -6.34
N TYR A 196 8.35 -21.73 -5.79
CA TYR A 196 7.18 -22.63 -5.77
C TYR A 196 6.29 -22.52 -7.02
N LYS A 197 6.72 -21.78 -8.04
CA LYS A 197 5.97 -21.69 -9.29
C LYS A 197 6.02 -23.06 -9.96
N PRO A 198 4.87 -23.73 -10.18
CA PRO A 198 4.89 -25.00 -10.89
C PRO A 198 5.53 -24.77 -12.25
N SER A 199 6.62 -25.51 -12.54
CA SER A 199 7.18 -25.52 -13.89
C SER A 199 6.06 -25.91 -14.83
N ALA A 200 5.68 -24.97 -15.70
CA ALA A 200 4.78 -25.26 -16.80
C ALA A 200 5.47 -26.28 -17.69
N LYS A 201 5.28 -27.58 -17.41
CA LYS A 201 5.50 -28.61 -18.41
C LYS A 201 4.60 -28.22 -19.57
N LYS A 202 5.22 -27.80 -20.68
CA LYS A 202 4.59 -27.77 -22.00
C LYS A 202 3.82 -29.10 -22.12
N LYS A 203 2.50 -29.01 -22.23
CA LYS A 203 1.73 -30.10 -22.83
C LYS A 203 2.12 -30.04 -24.31
N ASP A 204 2.99 -30.96 -24.71
CA ASP A 204 3.13 -31.37 -26.11
C ASP A 204 1.81 -31.97 -26.59
#